data_AF-A0A0N1BHI8-F1
#
_entry.id   AF-A0A0N1BHI8-F1
#
_cell.length_a   1.000
_cell.length_b   1.000
_cell.length_c   1.000
_cell.angle_alpha   90.00
_cell.angle_beta   90.00
_cell.angle_gamma   90.00
#
_symmetry.space_group_name_H-M   'P 1'
#
loop_
_entity.id
_entity.type
_entity.pdbx_description
1 polymer ?
#
loop_
_entity_poly.entity_id
_entity_poly.type
_entity_poly.pdbx_seq_one_letter_code
_entity_poly.pdbx_strand_id
1 'polypeptide(L)'
;MATNRDRLTAEMHAAAAAGEFERAAALRDALRALSVDTSEIHKPAPGAMGIGTQHPRPERPPGWKLPKKPDLRVGKKKVPPAGKG
;
A
#
# COMPACT_ATOMS: atom_id res chain seq x y z
N MET A 1 2.57 17.52 34.14
CA MET A 1 3.69 16.61 33.80
C MET A 1 4.10 16.90 32.37
N ALA A 2 5.32 17.36 32.11
CA ALA A 2 5.78 17.60 30.74
C ALA A 2 5.74 16.28 29.95
N THR A 3 5.17 16.30 28.75
CA THR A 3 5.10 15.12 27.90
C THR A 3 6.50 14.77 27.37
N ASN A 4 6.70 13.54 26.92
CA ASN A 4 7.97 13.12 26.33
C ASN A 4 8.36 14.05 25.15
N ARG A 5 7.39 14.42 24.32
CA ARG A 5 7.55 15.36 23.20
C ARG A 5 8.09 16.73 23.65
N ASP A 6 7.52 17.31 24.71
CA ASP A 6 7.92 18.63 25.21
C ASP A 6 9.39 18.65 25.67
N ARG A 7 9.86 17.54 26.27
CA ARG A 7 11.26 17.39 26.69
C ARG A 7 12.21 17.36 25.50
N LEU A 8 11.92 16.54 24.49
CA LEU A 8 12.71 16.48 23.25
C LEU A 8 12.76 17.83 22.54
N THR A 9 11.65 18.58 22.52
CA THR A 9 11.62 19.93 21.95
C THR A 9 12.53 20.89 22.71
N ALA A 10 12.49 20.88 24.04
CA ALA A 10 13.38 21.71 24.86
C ALA A 10 14.87 21.35 24.65
N GLU A 11 15.20 20.07 24.59
CA GLU A 11 16.58 19.61 24.35
C GLU A 11 17.08 20.00 22.95
N MET A 12 16.21 19.92 21.93
CA MET A 12 16.55 20.32 20.56
C MET A 12 16.90 21.82 20.51
N HIS A 13 16.09 22.67 21.17
CA HIS A 13 16.36 24.11 21.23
C HIS A 13 17.64 24.42 22.00
N ALA A 14 17.91 23.71 23.10
CA ALA A 14 19.16 23.86 23.85
C ALA A 14 20.39 23.48 23.01
N ALA A 15 20.32 22.36 22.27
CA ALA A 15 21.40 21.94 21.36
C ALA A 15 21.63 22.96 20.24
N ALA A 16 20.57 23.51 19.64
CA ALA A 16 20.67 24.55 18.62
C ALA A 16 21.30 25.84 19.17
N ALA A 17 20.94 26.25 20.39
CA ALA A 17 21.52 27.42 21.06
C ALA A 17 23.01 27.23 21.39
N ALA A 18 23.44 26.00 21.67
CA ALA A 18 24.84 25.64 21.89
C ALA A 18 25.65 25.47 20.58
N GLY A 19 25.02 25.55 19.41
CA GLY A 19 25.67 25.31 18.11
C GLY A 19 25.86 23.83 17.77
N GLU A 20 25.26 22.91 18.52
CA GLU A 20 25.31 21.46 18.28
C GLU A 20 24.24 21.05 17.25
N PHE A 21 24.41 21.48 15.99
CA PHE A 21 23.39 21.28 14.95
C PHE A 21 23.12 19.81 14.60
N GLU A 22 24.13 18.95 14.65
CA GLU A 22 23.95 17.50 14.43
C GLU A 22 23.04 16.88 15.50
N ARG A 23 23.25 17.27 16.76
CA ARG A 23 22.41 16.82 17.87
C ARG A 23 21.00 17.37 17.75
N ALA A 24 20.85 18.64 17.38
CA ALA A 24 19.55 19.24 17.11
C ALA A 24 18.82 18.53 15.96
N ALA A 25 19.54 18.14 14.89
CA ALA A 25 18.97 17.39 13.77
C ALA A 25 18.50 16.00 14.20
N ALA A 26 19.28 15.27 14.99
CA ALA A 26 18.88 13.96 15.52
C ALA A 26 17.62 14.06 16.39
N LEU A 27 17.52 15.09 17.25
CA LEU A 27 16.34 15.33 18.09
C LEU A 27 15.11 15.73 17.27
N ARG A 28 15.28 16.54 16.21
CA ARG A 28 14.22 16.85 15.25
C ARG A 28 13.68 15.60 14.57
N ASP A 29 14.55 14.70 14.15
CA ASP A 29 14.15 13.48 13.46
C ASP A 29 13.41 12.51 14.40
N ALA A 30 13.83 12.44 15.67
CA ALA A 30 13.09 11.73 16.72
C ALA A 30 11.69 12.34 16.97
N LEU A 31 11.58 13.67 17.03
CA LEU A 31 10.29 14.36 17.14
C LEU A 31 9.38 14.10 15.94
N ARG A 32 9.96 14.01 14.74
CA ARG A 32 9.23 13.69 13.50
C ARG A 32 8.68 12.26 13.57
N ALA A 33 9.50 11.29 13.99
CA ALA A 33 9.07 9.90 14.14
C ALA A 33 7.90 9.76 15.12
N LEU A 34 7.86 10.56 16.19
CA LEU A 34 6.73 10.58 17.14
C LEU A 34 5.45 11.21 16.57
N SER A 35 5.55 12.02 15.51
CA SER A 35 4.39 12.69 14.88
C SER A 35 3.84 11.98 13.65
N VAL A 36 4.61 11.07 13.06
CA VAL A 36 4.16 10.31 11.89
C VAL A 36 3.26 9.19 12.39
N ASP A 37 1.96 9.31 12.12
CA ASP A 37 1.06 8.18 12.26
C ASP A 37 1.33 7.19 11.14
N THR A 38 1.98 6.08 11.49
CA THR A 38 2.28 5.01 10.54
C THR A 38 1.02 4.23 10.15
N SER A 39 -0.09 4.44 10.85
CA SER A 39 -1.39 3.87 10.48
C SER A 39 -1.90 4.39 9.14
N GLU A 40 -1.49 5.59 8.72
CA GLU A 40 -1.87 6.18 7.42
C GLU A 40 -1.01 5.67 6.24
N ILE A 41 0.09 4.96 6.52
CA ILE A 41 0.99 4.42 5.49
C ILE A 41 0.49 3.04 5.08
N HIS A 42 -0.23 2.97 3.96
CA HIS A 42 -0.72 1.71 3.40
C HIS A 42 0.01 1.32 2.12
N LYS A 43 0.20 0.01 1.93
CA LYS A 43 0.65 -0.51 0.63
C LYS A 43 -0.44 -0.23 -0.41
N PRO A 44 -0.12 0.36 -1.57
CA PRO A 44 -1.09 0.55 -2.64
C PRO A 44 -1.56 -0.81 -3.16
N ALA A 45 -2.86 -0.93 -3.46
CA ALA A 45 -3.45 -2.17 -3.95
C ALA A 45 -2.93 -2.53 -5.36
N PRO A 46 -2.57 -3.79 -5.63
CA PRO A 46 -2.20 -4.24 -6.98
C PRO A 46 -3.32 -3.92 -7.98
N GLY A 47 -2.99 -3.23 -9.07
CA GLY A 47 -3.97 -2.82 -10.08
C GLY A 47 -4.73 -1.54 -9.75
N ALA A 48 -4.47 -0.86 -8.63
CA ALA A 48 -4.90 0.52 -8.39
C ALA A 48 -3.93 1.55 -9.01
N MET A 49 -2.81 1.08 -9.56
CA MET A 49 -1.78 1.92 -10.16
C MET A 49 -1.38 1.29 -11.51
N GLY A 50 -1.68 1.97 -12.62
CA GLY A 50 -1.33 1.48 -13.96
C GLY A 50 -2.23 2.04 -15.06
N ILE A 51 -1.72 2.01 -16.29
CA ILE A 51 -2.48 2.39 -17.50
C ILE A 51 -3.74 1.52 -17.55
N GLY A 52 -4.92 2.14 -17.50
CA GLY A 52 -6.21 1.44 -17.46
C GLY A 52 -7.06 1.75 -16.23
N THR A 53 -6.47 2.17 -15.11
CA THR A 53 -7.22 2.48 -13.86
C THR A 53 -8.06 3.75 -13.94
N GLN A 54 -7.73 4.65 -14.88
CA GLN A 54 -8.52 5.85 -15.18
C GLN A 54 -9.85 5.56 -15.88
N HIS A 55 -10.04 4.35 -16.43
CA HIS A 55 -11.27 4.04 -17.14
C HIS A 55 -12.38 3.73 -16.14
N PRO A 56 -13.51 4.45 -16.17
CA PRO A 56 -14.66 4.12 -15.33
C PRO A 56 -15.15 2.71 -15.69
N ARG A 57 -15.40 1.87 -14.67
CA ARG A 57 -16.09 0.60 -14.92
C ARG A 57 -17.55 0.91 -15.23
N PRO A 58 -18.09 0.47 -16.38
CA PRO A 58 -19.50 0.66 -16.66
C PRO A 58 -20.34 -0.10 -15.64
N GLU A 59 -21.32 0.59 -15.06
CA GLU A 59 -22.31 -0.01 -14.18
C GLU A 59 -23.20 -0.95 -15.00
N ARG A 60 -23.46 -2.13 -14.44
CA ARG A 60 -24.33 -3.12 -15.10
C ARG A 60 -25.77 -2.72 -14.86
N PRO A 61 -26.65 -2.77 -15.88
CA PRO A 61 -28.06 -2.45 -15.68
C PRO A 61 -28.71 -3.43 -14.68
N PRO A 62 -29.76 -2.99 -13.95
CA PRO A 62 -30.50 -3.85 -13.03
C PRO A 62 -30.97 -5.13 -13.72
N GLY A 63 -30.72 -6.30 -13.10
CA GLY A 63 -31.10 -7.60 -13.65
C GLY A 63 -30.15 -8.20 -14.68
N TRP A 64 -29.03 -7.54 -15.00
CA TRP A 64 -28.01 -8.11 -15.86
C TRP A 64 -27.42 -9.41 -15.27
N LYS A 65 -27.45 -10.49 -16.05
CA LYS A 65 -26.83 -11.79 -15.72
C LYS A 65 -25.66 -12.05 -16.66
N LEU A 66 -24.54 -12.49 -16.11
CA LEU A 66 -23.36 -12.89 -16.90
C LEU A 66 -23.76 -14.06 -17.83
N PRO A 67 -23.54 -13.95 -19.16
CA PRO A 67 -23.80 -15.06 -20.07
C PRO A 67 -22.99 -16.30 -19.69
N LYS A 68 -23.61 -17.48 -19.78
CA LYS A 68 -22.87 -18.74 -19.61
C LYS A 68 -21.83 -18.84 -20.71
N LYS A 69 -20.59 -19.16 -20.33
CA LYS A 69 -19.51 -19.35 -21.30
C LYS A 69 -19.94 -20.37 -22.36
N PRO A 70 -19.80 -20.07 -23.66
CA PRO A 70 -20.10 -21.04 -24.71
C PRO A 70 -19.26 -22.29 -24.53
N ASP A 71 -19.87 -23.46 -24.74
CA ASP A 71 -19.14 -24.72 -24.78
C ASP A 71 -18.38 -24.80 -26.11
N LEU A 72 -17.13 -24.35 -26.12
CA LEU A 72 -16.24 -24.45 -27.28
C LEU A 72 -15.76 -25.91 -27.42
N ARG A 73 -16.65 -26.82 -27.86
CA ARG A 73 -16.26 -28.17 -28.30
C ARG A 73 -15.82 -28.15 -29.75
N VAL A 74 -14.66 -27.54 -30.00
CA VAL A 74 -13.89 -27.79 -31.22
C VAL A 74 -12.68 -28.67 -30.88
N GLY A 75 -12.82 -29.95 -31.19
CA GLY A 75 -11.74 -30.89 -31.56
C GLY A 75 -10.48 -30.97 -30.70
N LYS A 76 -10.57 -31.47 -29.46
CA LYS A 76 -9.42 -32.17 -28.84
C LYS A 76 -9.70 -33.67 -28.94
N LYS A 77 -9.06 -34.38 -29.88
CA LYS A 77 -9.04 -35.85 -29.86
C LYS A 77 -8.49 -36.28 -28.49
N LYS A 78 -9.24 -37.10 -27.75
CA LYS A 78 -8.73 -37.71 -26.52
C LYS A 78 -7.58 -38.63 -26.92
N VAL A 79 -6.35 -38.27 -26.54
CA VAL A 79 -5.21 -39.20 -26.61
C VAL A 79 -5.43 -40.23 -25.50
N PRO A 80 -5.52 -41.53 -25.80
CA PRO A 80 -5.64 -42.54 -24.75
C PRO A 80 -4.36 -42.55 -23.90
N PRO A 81 -4.46 -42.70 -22.56
CA PRO A 81 -3.29 -42.78 -21.71
C PRO A 81 -2.48 -44.04 -22.06
N ALA A 82 -1.16 -43.87 -22.18
CA ALA A 82 -0.23 -44.98 -22.36
C ALA A 82 -0.40 -46.00 -21.23
N GLY A 83 -0.54 -47.27 -21.60
CA GLY A 83 -0.82 -48.36 -20.68
C GLY A 83 0.21 -48.52 -19.57
N LYS A 84 -0.29 -48.95 -18.41
CA LYS A 84 0.47 -49.77 -17.46
C LYS A 84 -0.33 -51.06 -17.24
N GLY A 85 0.32 -52.19 -17.48
CA GLY A 85 -0.21 -53.54 -17.39
C GLY A 85 0.72 -54.48 -18.12
#